data_AF-A0ABD3L170-F1
#
_entry.id   AF-A0ABD3L170-F1
#
_cell.length_a   1.000
_cell.length_b   1.000
_cell.length_c   1.000
_cell.angle_alpha   90.00
_cell.angle_beta   90.00
_cell.angle_gamma   90.00
#
_symmetry.space_group_name_H-M   'P 1'
#
loop_
_entity.id
_entity.type
_entity.pdbx_description
1 polymer ?
#
loop_
_entity_poly.entity_id
_entity_poly.type
_entity_poly.pdbx_seq_one_letter_code
_entity_poly.pdbx_strand_id
1 'polypeptide(L)'
;MQRLSAAVAKSVIRHDHILGHNSQIMQTLRPPCNVFINHRGVETKRNIASLLYDFLTLLDLRPFLDRKSMKPGDKLLDEINGAIYGCKVGVAVFSPLYCESWFCLQELALLMETKKKVIPIFCDVKPSQLHVVDEVTHSAGDLQRYRHALEEAKNTVGLSFCSSKGDWSKLLRDVSDAVVQNLPEAEEEKP
;
A
#
# COMPACT_ATOMS: atom_id res chain seq x y z
N MET A 1 -3.08 -35.74 -74.66
CA MET A 1 -2.34 -34.52 -74.24
C MET A 1 -3.36 -33.41 -74.14
N GLN A 2 -3.66 -32.71 -73.04
CA GLN A 2 -3.06 -32.54 -71.72
C GLN A 2 -4.23 -32.05 -70.84
N ARG A 3 -4.55 -32.75 -69.74
CA ARG A 3 -5.59 -32.32 -68.77
C ARG A 3 -4.88 -31.56 -67.65
N LEU A 4 -5.22 -30.28 -67.46
CA LEU A 4 -4.76 -29.48 -66.32
C LEU A 4 -5.53 -29.93 -65.07
N SER A 5 -4.79 -30.39 -64.06
CA SER A 5 -5.30 -30.82 -62.75
C SER A 5 -5.28 -29.63 -61.78
N ALA A 6 -6.41 -29.34 -61.15
CA ALA A 6 -6.52 -28.42 -60.02
C ALA A 6 -6.28 -29.17 -58.71
N ALA A 7 -5.35 -28.70 -57.89
CA ALA A 7 -5.24 -29.07 -56.48
C ALA A 7 -4.96 -27.81 -55.66
N VAL A 8 -5.93 -27.42 -54.85
CA VAL A 8 -5.85 -26.30 -53.90
C VAL A 8 -5.20 -26.82 -52.61
N ALA A 9 -3.97 -26.39 -52.34
CA ALA A 9 -3.34 -26.59 -51.04
C ALA A 9 -3.85 -25.51 -50.07
N LYS A 10 -4.58 -25.93 -49.02
CA LYS A 10 -5.02 -25.04 -47.94
C LYS A 10 -3.82 -24.61 -47.11
N SER A 11 -3.53 -23.31 -47.11
CA SER A 11 -2.64 -22.70 -46.12
C SER A 11 -3.35 -22.67 -44.76
N VAL A 12 -2.77 -23.34 -43.76
CA VAL A 12 -3.18 -23.23 -42.35
C VAL A 12 -2.41 -22.04 -41.77
N ILE A 13 -3.10 -20.91 -41.59
CA ILE A 13 -2.57 -19.79 -40.83
C ILE A 13 -2.66 -20.16 -39.35
N ARG A 14 -1.51 -20.31 -38.69
CA ARG A 14 -1.39 -20.40 -37.23
C ARG A 14 -1.87 -19.08 -36.63
N HIS A 15 -3.00 -19.10 -35.91
CA HIS A 15 -3.45 -17.99 -35.08
C HIS A 15 -2.91 -18.19 -33.66
N ASP A 16 -1.75 -17.62 -33.37
CA ASP A 16 -1.22 -17.50 -32.00
C ASP A 16 -0.72 -16.07 -31.75
N HIS A 17 -1.62 -15.07 -31.84
CA HIS A 17 -1.24 -13.70 -31.47
C HIS A 17 -2.40 -12.79 -31.02
N ILE A 18 -3.26 -13.25 -30.10
CA ILE A 18 -4.28 -12.37 -29.49
C ILE A 18 -4.19 -12.31 -27.96
N LEU A 19 -3.56 -13.28 -27.29
CA LEU A 19 -3.54 -13.33 -25.81
C LEU A 19 -2.50 -12.41 -25.14
N GLY A 20 -1.52 -11.88 -25.88
CA GLY A 20 -0.47 -11.01 -25.32
C GLY A 20 -0.92 -9.57 -25.06
N HIS A 21 -1.77 -9.02 -25.92
CA HIS A 21 -2.08 -7.59 -25.95
C HIS A 21 -3.02 -7.16 -24.82
N ASN A 22 -3.94 -8.04 -24.40
CA ASN A 22 -4.90 -7.76 -23.33
C ASN A 22 -4.25 -7.76 -21.94
N SER A 23 -3.25 -8.61 -21.70
CA SER A 23 -2.53 -8.64 -20.42
C SER A 23 -1.75 -7.34 -20.15
N GLN A 24 -1.18 -6.76 -21.21
CA GLN A 24 -0.40 -5.53 -21.16
C GLN A 24 -1.29 -4.29 -20.97
N ILE A 25 -2.44 -4.24 -21.65
CA ILE A 25 -3.46 -3.20 -21.45
C ILE A 25 -4.06 -3.26 -20.02
N MET A 26 -4.31 -4.47 -19.50
CA MET A 26 -4.78 -4.68 -18.11
C MET A 26 -3.74 -4.31 -17.04
N GLN A 27 -2.44 -4.35 -17.36
CA GLN A 27 -1.39 -3.83 -16.48
C GLN A 27 -1.34 -2.30 -16.48
N THR A 28 -1.64 -1.63 -17.61
CA THR A 28 -1.64 -0.16 -17.71
C THR A 28 -2.83 0.54 -17.06
N LEU A 29 -3.94 -0.18 -16.79
CA LEU A 29 -5.15 0.36 -16.16
C LEU A 29 -5.16 0.21 -14.62
N ARG A 30 -4.19 -0.53 -14.08
CA ARG A 30 -4.09 -0.82 -12.65
C ARG A 30 -3.46 0.38 -11.93
N PRO A 31 -4.04 0.88 -10.82
CA PRO A 31 -3.42 1.91 -10.01
C PRO A 31 -1.98 1.52 -9.62
N PRO A 32 -1.01 2.44 -9.61
CA PRO A 32 0.39 2.11 -9.35
C PRO A 32 0.61 1.48 -7.97
N CYS A 33 -0.25 1.78 -7.00
CA CYS A 33 -0.30 1.15 -5.68
C CYS A 33 -1.74 0.83 -5.27
N ASN A 34 -1.92 -0.15 -4.38
CA ASN A 34 -3.18 -0.38 -3.68
C ASN A 34 -3.04 -0.42 -2.15
N VAL A 35 -1.81 -0.48 -1.62
CA VAL A 35 -1.53 -0.44 -0.19
C VAL A 35 -0.53 0.67 0.12
N PHE A 36 -0.86 1.60 1.03
CA PHE A 36 0.08 2.63 1.49
C PHE A 36 0.67 2.22 2.83
N ILE A 37 2.00 2.15 2.96
CA ILE A 37 2.67 1.84 4.22
C ILE A 37 3.16 3.14 4.86
N ASN A 38 2.51 3.52 5.95
CA ASN A 38 2.79 4.72 6.72
C ASN A 38 3.61 4.34 7.97
N HIS A 39 4.82 4.89 8.09
CA HIS A 39 5.77 4.49 9.14
C HIS A 39 6.73 5.60 9.56
N ARG A 40 7.43 5.41 10.69
CA ARG A 40 8.59 6.22 11.07
C ARG A 40 9.89 5.67 10.46
N GLY A 41 10.45 6.38 9.47
CA GLY A 41 11.63 5.88 8.73
C GLY A 41 12.96 5.85 9.49
N VAL A 42 13.06 6.53 10.64
CA VAL A 42 14.30 6.62 11.43
C VAL A 42 14.44 5.43 12.40
N GLU A 43 13.33 4.78 12.80
CA GLU A 43 13.36 3.65 13.72
C GLU A 43 13.48 2.32 12.96
N THR A 44 14.71 1.95 12.61
CA THR A 44 14.95 0.86 11.64
C THR A 44 16.03 -0.14 12.06
N LYS A 45 16.00 -0.61 13.31
CA LYS A 45 16.66 -1.88 13.64
C LYS A 45 15.82 -3.04 13.07
N ARG A 46 15.93 -3.25 11.75
CA ARG A 46 15.16 -4.16 10.86
C ARG A 46 13.72 -3.69 10.62
N ASN A 47 13.60 -2.75 9.68
CA ASN A 47 12.37 -2.04 9.34
C ASN A 47 11.22 -3.02 9.00
N ILE A 48 10.29 -3.22 9.93
CA ILE A 48 9.02 -3.95 9.72
C ILE A 48 8.36 -3.53 8.42
N ALA A 49 8.37 -2.23 8.11
CA ALA A 49 7.77 -1.75 6.89
C ALA A 49 8.51 -2.19 5.62
N SER A 50 9.84 -2.37 5.68
CA SER A 50 10.59 -2.93 4.54
C SER A 50 10.25 -4.40 4.34
N LEU A 51 10.11 -5.18 5.42
CA LEU A 51 9.68 -6.58 5.34
C LEU A 51 8.24 -6.71 4.85
N LEU A 52 7.33 -5.85 5.34
CA LEU A 52 5.96 -5.76 4.85
C LEU A 52 5.93 -5.40 3.37
N TYR A 53 6.70 -4.40 2.95
CA TYR A 53 6.78 -4.03 1.54
C TYR A 53 7.22 -5.22 0.68
N ASP A 54 8.29 -5.92 1.05
CA ASP A 54 8.80 -7.04 0.27
C ASP A 54 7.78 -8.20 0.25
N PHE A 55 7.16 -8.51 1.38
CA PHE A 55 6.17 -9.59 1.50
C PHE A 55 4.87 -9.30 0.74
N LEU A 56 4.31 -8.09 0.87
CA LEU A 56 3.13 -7.66 0.14
C LEU A 56 3.38 -7.59 -1.38
N THR A 57 4.58 -7.17 -1.79
CA THR A 57 5.00 -7.20 -3.20
C THR A 57 5.00 -8.63 -3.75
N LEU A 58 5.51 -9.61 -2.98
CA LEU A 58 5.48 -11.02 -3.39
C LEU A 58 4.06 -11.57 -3.57
N LEU A 59 3.06 -10.95 -2.93
CA LEU A 59 1.65 -11.31 -3.02
C LEU A 59 0.87 -10.48 -4.06
N ASP A 60 1.56 -9.69 -4.90
CA ASP A 60 0.96 -8.77 -5.89
C ASP A 60 0.03 -7.69 -5.26
N LEU A 61 0.25 -7.35 -3.99
CA LEU A 61 -0.50 -6.32 -3.24
C LEU A 61 0.15 -4.93 -3.33
N ARG A 62 0.87 -4.65 -4.42
CA ARG A 62 1.45 -3.36 -4.86
C ARG A 62 1.56 -2.28 -3.76
N PRO A 63 2.46 -2.46 -2.78
CA PRO A 63 2.64 -1.51 -1.70
C PRO A 63 3.38 -0.26 -2.17
N PHE A 64 3.04 0.88 -1.58
CA PHE A 64 3.82 2.11 -1.63
C PHE A 64 4.54 2.31 -0.28
N LEU A 65 5.84 2.58 -0.35
CA LEU A 65 6.70 2.85 0.79
C LEU A 65 7.63 4.01 0.42
N ASP A 66 7.48 5.15 1.08
CA ASP A 66 8.18 6.43 0.80
C ASP A 66 9.64 6.28 0.32
N ARG A 67 10.48 5.54 1.05
CA ARG A 67 11.91 5.37 0.73
C ARG A 67 12.22 4.37 -0.38
N LYS A 68 11.31 3.41 -0.65
CA LYS A 68 11.52 2.34 -1.66
C LYS A 68 10.80 2.62 -2.98
N SER A 69 9.71 3.37 -2.95
CA SER A 69 8.83 3.60 -4.10
C SER A 69 9.21 4.84 -4.92
N MET A 70 9.95 5.78 -4.33
CA MET A 70 10.33 7.03 -4.97
C MET A 70 11.69 6.96 -5.67
N LYS A 71 11.86 7.73 -6.76
CA LYS A 71 13.09 7.86 -7.55
C LYS A 71 13.79 9.21 -7.30
N PRO A 72 15.11 9.31 -7.52
CA PRO A 72 15.80 10.59 -7.50
C PRO A 72 15.17 11.59 -8.49
N GLY A 73 14.75 12.75 -8.00
CA GLY A 73 14.08 13.79 -8.79
C GLY A 73 12.57 13.90 -8.56
N ASP A 74 11.96 12.92 -7.89
CA ASP A 74 10.55 12.96 -7.54
C ASP A 74 10.25 14.01 -6.47
N LYS A 75 9.08 14.66 -6.57
CA LYS A 75 8.62 15.63 -5.57
C LYS A 75 8.01 14.89 -4.39
N LEU A 76 8.68 14.93 -3.24
CA LEU A 76 8.33 14.19 -2.03
C LEU A 76 6.84 14.22 -1.68
N LEU A 77 6.28 15.42 -1.54
CA LEU A 77 4.89 15.59 -1.12
C LEU A 77 3.89 15.17 -2.21
N ASP A 78 4.21 15.42 -3.48
CA ASP A 78 3.30 15.12 -4.59
C ASP A 78 3.15 13.60 -4.77
N GLU A 79 4.25 12.86 -4.71
CA GLU A 79 4.22 11.39 -4.82
C GLU A 79 3.54 10.74 -3.61
N ILE A 80 3.84 11.20 -2.39
CA ILE A 80 3.22 10.64 -1.18
C ILE A 80 1.71 10.89 -1.19
N ASN A 81 1.27 12.13 -1.48
CA ASN A 81 -0.14 12.45 -1.56
C ASN A 81 -0.82 11.67 -2.70
N GLY A 82 -0.19 11.62 -3.87
CA GLY A 82 -0.69 10.85 -5.03
C GLY A 82 -0.86 9.37 -4.70
N ALA A 83 0.11 8.77 -4.02
CA ALA A 83 0.04 7.39 -3.55
C ALA A 83 -1.07 7.20 -2.51
N ILE A 84 -1.20 8.09 -1.53
CA ILE A 84 -2.30 8.02 -0.54
C ILE A 84 -3.66 8.11 -1.24
N TYR A 85 -3.81 8.95 -2.26
CA TYR A 85 -5.08 9.03 -3.01
C TYR A 85 -5.34 7.78 -3.86
N GLY A 86 -4.31 7.23 -4.51
CA GLY A 86 -4.43 6.09 -5.43
C GLY A 86 -4.57 4.73 -4.73
N CYS A 87 -3.89 4.54 -3.61
CA CYS A 87 -3.96 3.33 -2.80
C CYS A 87 -5.37 3.14 -2.21
N LYS A 88 -5.74 1.91 -1.83
CA LYS A 88 -7.08 1.57 -1.31
C LYS A 88 -7.09 1.31 0.19
N VAL A 89 -6.00 0.76 0.71
CA VAL A 89 -5.81 0.42 2.12
C VAL A 89 -4.53 1.07 2.64
N GLY A 90 -4.56 1.56 3.87
CA GLY A 90 -3.38 2.01 4.61
C GLY A 90 -2.94 0.96 5.63
N VAL A 91 -1.63 0.78 5.78
CA VAL A 91 -1.01 0.05 6.90
C VAL A 91 -0.19 1.06 7.69
N ALA A 92 -0.60 1.34 8.92
CA ALA A 92 0.07 2.30 9.79
C ALA A 92 0.93 1.57 10.84
N VAL A 93 2.26 1.68 10.72
CA VAL A 93 3.22 1.05 11.64
C VAL A 93 3.60 2.03 12.74
N PHE A 94 2.86 2.00 13.84
CA PHE A 94 3.16 2.77 15.04
C PHE A 94 4.36 2.18 15.75
N SER A 95 5.33 3.05 16.03
CA SER A 95 6.60 2.78 16.72
C SER A 95 6.81 3.85 17.81
N PRO A 96 7.75 3.67 18.75
CA PRO A 96 7.91 4.58 19.88
C PRO A 96 8.09 6.06 19.50
N LEU A 97 8.77 6.38 18.41
CA LEU A 97 9.01 7.75 17.92
C LEU A 97 8.12 8.11 16.72
N TYR A 98 7.04 7.36 16.49
CA TYR A 98 6.12 7.62 15.39
C TYR A 98 5.47 9.01 15.50
N CYS A 99 4.96 9.35 16.69
CA CYS A 99 4.27 10.62 16.93
C CYS A 99 5.21 11.83 16.96
N GLU A 100 6.53 11.63 16.98
CA GLU A 100 7.53 12.70 16.80
C GLU A 100 7.77 13.04 15.31
N SER A 101 6.99 12.45 14.42
CA SER A 101 7.07 12.66 12.99
C SER A 101 5.86 13.40 12.48
N TRP A 102 6.03 14.69 12.22
CA TRP A 102 5.01 15.47 11.55
C TRP A 102 4.57 14.82 10.23
N PHE A 103 5.51 14.33 9.43
CA PHE A 103 5.21 13.65 8.17
C PHE A 103 4.33 12.40 8.39
N CYS A 104 4.63 11.56 9.39
CA CYS A 104 3.83 10.36 9.63
C CYS A 104 2.41 10.71 10.13
N LEU A 105 2.27 11.75 10.96
CA LEU A 105 0.97 12.23 11.43
C LEU A 105 0.15 12.83 10.28
N GLN A 106 0.80 13.57 9.37
CA GLN A 106 0.18 14.14 8.18
C GLN A 106 -0.30 13.06 7.22
N GLU A 107 0.51 12.03 6.97
CA GLU A 107 0.14 10.86 6.16
C GLU A 107 -1.05 10.11 6.77
N LEU A 108 -1.01 9.84 8.09
CA LEU A 108 -2.09 9.17 8.80
C LEU A 108 -3.40 9.96 8.72
N ALA A 109 -3.34 11.28 8.94
CA ALA A 109 -4.50 12.15 8.80
C ALA A 109 -5.09 12.11 7.39
N LEU A 110 -4.24 12.14 6.35
CA LEU A 110 -4.70 12.08 4.98
C LEU A 110 -5.34 10.71 4.64
N LEU A 111 -4.80 9.60 5.15
CA LEU A 111 -5.42 8.28 5.00
C LEU A 111 -6.84 8.24 5.59
N MET A 112 -7.01 8.77 6.82
CA MET A 112 -8.29 8.78 7.51
C MET A 112 -9.30 9.75 6.87
N GLU A 113 -8.86 10.95 6.47
CA GLU A 113 -9.70 11.94 5.79
C GLU A 113 -10.22 11.45 4.45
N THR A 114 -9.42 10.64 3.74
CA THR A 114 -9.84 9.98 2.51
C THR A 114 -10.68 8.72 2.74
N LYS A 115 -11.08 8.45 3.98
CA LYS A 115 -11.95 7.35 4.43
C LYS A 115 -11.44 5.97 4.03
N LYS A 116 -10.12 5.82 3.92
CA LYS A 116 -9.50 4.54 3.60
C LYS A 116 -9.52 3.63 4.81
N LYS A 117 -9.60 2.33 4.59
CA LYS A 117 -9.38 1.35 5.65
C LYS A 117 -7.91 1.43 6.08
N VAL A 118 -7.67 1.61 7.37
CA VAL A 118 -6.33 1.64 7.96
C VAL A 118 -6.17 0.43 8.87
N ILE A 119 -5.09 -0.31 8.69
CA ILE A 119 -4.68 -1.46 9.51
C ILE A 119 -3.55 -0.99 10.44
N PRO A 120 -3.83 -0.76 11.73
CA PRO A 120 -2.80 -0.31 12.66
C PRO A 120 -1.95 -1.48 13.17
N ILE A 121 -0.63 -1.29 13.15
CA ILE A 121 0.36 -2.20 13.74
C ILE A 121 1.07 -1.44 14.85
N PHE A 122 0.94 -1.90 16.08
CA PHE A 122 1.58 -1.33 17.26
C PHE A 122 2.87 -2.10 17.57
N CYS A 123 3.99 -1.61 17.05
CA CYS A 123 5.31 -2.21 17.21
C CYS A 123 6.04 -1.62 18.43
N ASP A 124 6.29 -2.45 19.44
CA ASP A 124 7.02 -2.09 20.66
C ASP A 124 6.43 -0.86 21.40
N VAL A 125 5.15 -0.57 21.12
CA VAL A 125 4.41 0.56 21.68
C VAL A 125 2.98 0.12 21.96
N LYS A 126 2.36 0.67 23.00
CA LYS A 126 0.93 0.52 23.29
C LYS A 126 0.15 1.69 22.69
N PRO A 127 -1.12 1.50 22.27
CA PRO A 127 -1.95 2.60 21.80
C PRO A 127 -2.03 3.78 22.77
N SER A 128 -2.04 3.51 24.09
CA SER A 128 -2.08 4.54 25.14
C SER A 128 -0.81 5.39 25.26
N GLN A 129 0.31 4.95 24.69
CA GLN A 129 1.57 5.71 24.68
C GLN A 129 1.63 6.71 23.52
N LEU A 130 0.77 6.54 22.50
CA LEU A 130 0.72 7.39 21.33
C LEU A 130 -0.13 8.64 21.63
N HIS A 131 0.48 9.80 21.45
CA HIS A 131 -0.16 11.11 21.61
C HIS A 131 0.51 12.15 20.70
N VAL A 132 -0.28 13.08 20.18
CA VAL A 132 0.23 14.23 19.43
C VAL A 132 0.69 15.29 20.42
N VAL A 133 1.94 15.72 20.31
CA VAL A 133 2.51 16.79 21.14
C VAL A 133 2.13 18.14 20.55
N ASP A 134 1.76 19.09 21.41
CA ASP A 134 1.53 20.49 21.02
C ASP A 134 2.86 21.20 20.75
N GLU A 135 3.37 21.06 19.53
CA GLU A 135 4.53 21.82 19.08
C GLU A 135 4.09 23.13 18.39
N VAL A 136 4.83 24.21 18.66
CA VAL A 136 4.54 25.59 18.21
C VAL A 136 4.51 25.73 16.68
N THR A 137 5.05 24.74 15.96
CA THR A 137 5.21 24.74 14.50
C THR A 137 3.92 24.44 13.72
N HIS A 138 2.85 23.99 14.37
CA HIS A 138 1.65 23.55 13.68
C HIS A 138 0.43 24.42 13.94
N SER A 139 -0.41 24.58 12.91
CA SER A 139 -1.69 25.26 13.07
C SER A 139 -2.60 24.46 14.00
N ALA A 140 -3.50 25.16 14.71
CA ALA A 140 -4.51 24.49 15.54
C ALA A 140 -5.37 23.50 14.73
N GLY A 141 -5.60 23.80 13.44
CA GLY A 141 -6.32 22.92 12.53
C GLY A 141 -5.57 21.61 12.25
N ASP A 142 -4.26 21.67 12.01
CA ASP A 142 -3.45 20.48 11.76
C ASP A 142 -3.33 19.60 13.00
N LEU A 143 -3.11 20.20 14.18
CA LEU A 143 -3.07 19.46 15.43
C LEU A 143 -4.40 18.73 15.70
N GLN A 144 -5.53 19.35 15.39
CA GLN A 144 -6.84 18.72 15.51
C GLN A 144 -6.98 17.53 14.56
N ARG A 145 -6.54 17.66 13.30
CA ARG A 145 -6.55 16.57 12.30
C ARG A 145 -5.69 15.40 12.77
N TYR A 146 -4.48 15.66 13.26
CA TYR A 146 -3.57 14.62 13.72
C TYR A 146 -4.11 13.89 14.94
N ARG A 147 -4.67 14.61 15.91
CA ARG A 147 -5.32 14.01 17.08
C ARG A 147 -6.48 13.12 16.68
N HIS A 148 -7.36 13.61 15.82
CA HIS A 148 -8.50 12.84 15.34
C HIS A 148 -8.05 11.53 14.67
N ALA A 149 -7.12 11.63 13.73
CA ALA A 149 -6.62 10.47 13.00
C ALA A 149 -5.91 9.45 13.91
N LEU A 150 -5.14 9.93 14.89
CA LEU A 150 -4.46 9.07 15.86
C LEU A 150 -5.45 8.38 16.80
N GLU A 151 -6.46 9.09 17.30
CA GLU A 151 -7.50 8.50 18.14
C GLU A 151 -8.35 7.48 17.36
N GLU A 152 -8.69 7.75 16.11
CA GLU A 152 -9.38 6.78 15.25
C GLU A 152 -8.53 5.52 15.04
N ALA A 153 -7.23 5.67 14.75
CA ALA A 153 -6.32 4.54 14.60
C ALA A 153 -6.18 3.73 15.90
N LYS A 154 -6.10 4.38 17.07
CA LYS A 154 -6.04 3.73 18.38
C LYS A 154 -7.30 2.92 18.71
N ASN A 155 -8.45 3.35 18.22
CA ASN A 155 -9.75 2.69 18.41
C ASN A 155 -10.09 1.69 17.29
N THR A 156 -9.18 1.49 16.33
CA THR A 156 -9.31 0.49 15.28
C THR A 156 -8.64 -0.81 15.72
N VAL A 157 -9.27 -1.96 15.43
CA VAL A 157 -8.66 -3.27 15.71
C VAL A 157 -7.36 -3.40 14.93
N GLY A 158 -6.26 -3.60 15.66
CA GLY A 158 -4.91 -3.67 15.12
C GLY A 158 -4.13 -4.88 15.59
N LEU A 159 -2.87 -4.92 15.16
CA LEU A 159 -1.93 -5.98 15.50
C LEU A 159 -0.89 -5.43 16.48
N SER A 160 -0.75 -6.06 17.64
CA SER A 160 0.36 -5.75 18.57
C SER A 160 1.56 -6.62 18.21
N PHE A 161 2.74 -6.01 18.14
CA PHE A 161 3.97 -6.71 17.76
C PHE A 161 5.15 -6.29 18.64
N CYS A 162 5.97 -7.26 19.02
CA CYS A 162 7.22 -7.01 19.73
C CYS A 162 8.40 -7.43 18.85
N SER A 163 9.25 -6.50 18.44
CA SER A 163 10.32 -6.80 17.47
C SER A 163 11.37 -7.78 18.00
N SER A 164 11.55 -7.84 19.33
CA SER A 164 12.54 -8.68 19.99
C SER A 164 12.11 -10.14 20.21
N LYS A 165 10.79 -10.40 20.27
CA LYS A 165 10.23 -11.72 20.65
C LYS A 165 9.12 -12.21 19.73
N GLY A 166 8.62 -11.36 18.83
CA GLY A 166 7.47 -11.62 18.00
C GLY A 166 7.75 -12.63 16.90
N ASP A 167 6.71 -13.37 16.50
CA ASP A 167 6.72 -14.20 15.31
C ASP A 167 6.52 -13.32 14.08
N TRP A 168 7.62 -13.05 13.37
CA TRP A 168 7.64 -12.27 12.14
C TRP A 168 6.79 -12.89 11.03
N SER A 169 6.83 -14.20 10.89
CA SER A 169 6.06 -14.88 9.83
C SER A 169 4.57 -14.80 10.12
N LYS A 170 4.16 -14.91 11.39
CA LYS A 170 2.77 -14.70 11.78
C LYS A 170 2.34 -13.26 11.52
N LEU A 171 3.13 -12.27 11.93
CA LEU A 171 2.83 -10.86 11.68
C LEU A 171 2.60 -10.60 10.18
N LEU A 172 3.52 -11.04 9.32
CA LEU A 172 3.43 -10.82 7.88
C LEU A 172 2.16 -11.44 7.27
N ARG A 173 1.80 -12.66 7.70
CA ARG A 173 0.55 -13.33 7.28
C ARG A 173 -0.70 -12.58 7.76
N ASP A 174 -0.76 -12.25 9.05
CA ASP A 174 -1.93 -11.56 9.61
C ASP A 174 -2.15 -10.20 8.92
N VAL A 175 -1.08 -9.46 8.62
CA VAL A 175 -1.16 -8.18 7.91
C VAL A 175 -1.61 -8.39 6.46
N SER A 176 -1.04 -9.36 5.74
CA SER A 176 -1.46 -9.62 4.36
C SER A 176 -2.93 -10.05 4.27
N ASP A 177 -3.38 -10.88 5.20
CA ASP A 177 -4.78 -11.34 5.24
C ASP A 177 -5.71 -10.16 5.51
N ALA A 178 -5.36 -9.31 6.48
CA ALA A 178 -6.12 -8.09 6.77
C ALA A 178 -6.15 -7.14 5.57
N VAL A 179 -5.03 -6.97 4.85
CA VAL A 179 -4.98 -6.17 3.62
C VAL A 179 -5.93 -6.73 2.57
N VAL A 180 -5.85 -8.03 2.28
CA VAL A 180 -6.68 -8.69 1.28
C VAL A 180 -8.17 -8.55 1.61
N GLN A 181 -8.55 -8.73 2.87
CA GLN A 181 -9.93 -8.57 3.33
C GLN A 181 -10.48 -7.15 3.24
N ASN A 182 -9.60 -6.14 3.24
CA ASN A 182 -9.99 -4.72 3.19
C ASN A 182 -9.81 -4.08 1.81
N LEU A 183 -9.24 -4.81 0.85
CA LEU A 183 -9.22 -4.35 -0.54
C LEU A 183 -10.63 -4.45 -1.12
N PRO A 184 -11.13 -3.40 -1.81
CA PRO A 184 -12.40 -3.50 -2.51
C PRO A 184 -12.31 -4.58 -3.57
N GLU A 185 -13.37 -5.38 -3.73
CA GLU A 185 -13.53 -6.25 -4.88
C GLU A 185 -13.39 -5.40 -6.15
N ALA A 186 -12.72 -5.93 -7.17
CA ALA A 186 -12.64 -5.23 -8.44
C ALA A 186 -14.07 -4.99 -8.92
N GLU A 187 -14.45 -3.72 -9.10
CA GLU A 187 -15.64 -3.40 -9.88
C GLU A 187 -15.36 -3.97 -11.28
N GLU A 188 -15.96 -5.12 -11.59
CA GLU A 188 -16.10 -5.57 -12.96
C GLU A 188 -16.82 -4.42 -13.67
N GLU A 189 -16.11 -3.70 -14.54
CA GLU A 189 -16.74 -2.82 -15.53
C GLU A 189 -17.78 -3.69 -16.25
N LYS A 190 -19.04 -3.52 -15.86
CA LYS A 190 -20.16 -4.12 -16.58
C LYS A 190 -20.08 -3.60 -18.02
N PRO A 191 -20.03 -4.50 -19.02
CA PRO A 191 -19.95 -4.11 -20.42
C PRO A 191 -21.17 -3.29 -20.86
#